data_AF-A0A534PLA0-F1
#
_entry.id   AF-A0A534PLA0-F1
#
_cell.length_a   1.000
_cell.length_b   1.000
_cell.length_c   1.000
_cell.angle_alpha   90.00
_cell.angle_beta   90.00
_cell.angle_gamma   90.00
#
_symmetry.space_group_name_H-M   'P 1'
#
loop_
_entity.id
_entity.type
_entity.pdbx_description
1 polymer ?
#
loop_
_entity_poly.entity_id
_entity_poly.type
_entity_poly.pdbx_seq_one_letter_code
_entity_poly.pdbx_strand_id
1 'polypeptide(L)'
;MTLLIALLIAAHPCLQDARKLCAGVKPGQGRIAACLKEHEADLSAECKEERAEFREEAESCQADLAKLCPNAKAGKERAACMREHRNEISAECKEFFSRIRENREGVRACRADAEKLCKEVKPGEGRILDCLKEHQADLSPQCAAEMK
;
A
#
# COMPACT_ATOMS: atom_id res chain seq x y z
N MET A 1 24.32 15.99 19.97
CA MET A 1 23.10 15.17 20.16
C MET A 1 22.05 15.32 19.05
N THR A 2 22.29 16.10 17.98
CA THR A 2 21.35 16.27 16.84
C THR A 2 21.75 15.51 15.56
N LEU A 3 23.00 15.01 15.44
CA LEU A 3 23.47 14.21 14.29
C LEU A 3 23.00 12.75 14.30
N LEU A 4 22.69 12.17 15.47
CA LEU A 4 22.22 10.78 15.62
C LEU A 4 20.75 10.60 15.24
N ILE A 5 19.95 11.66 15.28
CA ILE A 5 18.51 11.59 14.94
C ILE A 5 18.29 11.65 13.42
N ALA A 6 19.23 12.22 12.65
CA ALA A 6 19.18 12.18 11.19
C ALA A 6 19.36 10.77 10.60
N LEU A 7 19.90 9.82 11.38
CA LEU A 7 19.97 8.39 11.05
C LEU A 7 18.68 7.62 11.40
N LEU A 8 17.72 8.25 12.12
CA LEU A 8 16.48 7.63 12.61
C LEU A 8 15.29 7.73 11.66
N ILE A 9 15.49 8.21 10.43
CA ILE A 9 14.60 7.78 9.33
C ILE A 9 15.21 6.48 8.82
N ALA A 10 14.95 5.38 9.53
CA ALA A 10 15.43 4.07 9.14
C ALA A 10 14.94 3.78 7.72
N ALA A 11 15.88 3.74 6.77
CA ALA A 11 15.61 3.18 5.47
C ALA A 11 15.07 1.77 5.68
N HIS A 12 13.93 1.43 5.06
CA HIS A 12 13.33 0.10 5.12
C HIS A 12 14.43 -0.96 4.92
N PRO A 13 14.52 -2.02 5.76
CA PRO A 13 15.60 -3.01 5.67
C PRO A 13 15.83 -3.58 4.27
N CYS A 14 14.76 -3.69 3.48
CA CYS A 14 14.80 -4.14 2.10
C CYS A 14 15.26 -3.10 1.06
N LEU A 15 15.58 -1.86 1.45
CA LEU A 15 15.89 -0.79 0.50
C LEU A 15 17.19 -1.05 -0.28
N GLN A 16 18.22 -1.59 0.38
CA GLN A 16 19.47 -1.94 -0.30
C GLN A 16 19.26 -3.08 -1.28
N ASP A 17 18.54 -4.12 -0.86
CA ASP A 17 18.21 -5.26 -1.72
C ASP A 17 17.34 -4.84 -2.91
N ALA A 18 16.34 -3.97 -2.70
CA ALA A 18 15.52 -3.45 -3.79
C ALA A 18 16.34 -2.63 -4.79
N ARG A 19 17.30 -1.83 -4.33
CA ARG A 19 18.20 -1.07 -5.22
C ARG A 19 19.12 -1.98 -6.01
N LYS A 20 19.62 -3.05 -5.40
CA LYS A 20 20.58 -3.97 -6.03
C LYS A 20 19.91 -4.95 -6.98
N LEU A 21 18.82 -5.58 -6.54
CA LEU A 21 18.15 -6.68 -7.23
C LEU A 21 17.02 -6.19 -8.14
N CYS A 22 16.38 -5.07 -7.78
CA CYS A 22 15.19 -4.55 -8.47
C CYS A 22 15.42 -3.18 -9.12
N ALA A 23 16.66 -2.82 -9.48
CA ALA A 23 17.03 -1.50 -10.02
C ALA A 23 16.21 -1.06 -11.24
N GLY A 24 15.77 -2.00 -12.08
CA GLY A 24 14.96 -1.75 -13.27
C GLY A 24 13.44 -1.82 -13.04
N VAL A 25 13.01 -2.16 -11.83
CA VAL A 25 11.59 -2.30 -11.49
C VAL A 25 11.04 -0.93 -11.11
N LYS A 26 10.08 -0.45 -11.89
CA LYS A 26 9.38 0.80 -11.55
C LYS A 26 8.61 0.61 -10.22
N PRO A 27 8.71 1.55 -9.27
CA PRO A 27 7.98 1.49 -7.99
C PRO A 27 6.45 1.45 -8.12
N GLY A 28 5.77 1.12 -7.01
CA GLY A 28 4.30 1.08 -6.93
C GLY A 28 3.66 -0.26 -7.33
N GLN A 29 2.38 -0.41 -6.97
CA GLN A 29 1.54 -1.60 -7.22
C GLN A 29 2.14 -2.92 -6.70
N GLY A 30 2.99 -2.86 -5.67
CA GLY A 30 3.65 -4.04 -5.12
C GLY A 30 4.72 -4.67 -6.01
N ARG A 31 5.14 -4.00 -7.10
CA ARG A 31 6.11 -4.57 -8.06
C ARG A 31 7.49 -4.82 -7.46
N ILE A 32 7.95 -3.92 -6.60
CA ILE A 32 9.21 -4.10 -5.86
C ILE A 32 9.09 -5.28 -4.90
N ALA A 33 7.97 -5.41 -4.18
CA ALA A 33 7.73 -6.54 -3.30
C ALA A 33 7.67 -7.88 -4.06
N ALA A 34 7.07 -7.89 -5.27
CA ALA A 34 7.08 -9.06 -6.15
C ALA A 34 8.51 -9.42 -6.62
N CYS A 35 9.28 -8.43 -7.07
CA CYS A 35 10.69 -8.64 -7.45
C CYS A 35 11.53 -9.17 -6.27
N LEU A 36 11.41 -8.58 -5.08
CA LEU A 36 12.10 -9.06 -3.88
C LEU A 36 11.69 -10.49 -3.51
N LYS A 37 10.45 -10.89 -3.78
CA LYS A 37 9.97 -12.27 -3.59
C LYS A 37 10.59 -13.24 -4.61
N GLU A 38 10.77 -12.82 -5.86
CA GLU A 38 11.46 -13.63 -6.88
C GLU A 38 12.96 -13.81 -6.55
N HIS A 39 13.55 -12.82 -5.90
CA HIS A 39 14.94 -12.85 -5.42
C HIS A 39 15.07 -13.24 -3.94
N GLU A 40 14.10 -13.96 -3.37
CA GLU A 40 14.07 -14.27 -1.92
C GLU A 40 15.32 -14.98 -1.40
N ALA A 41 15.94 -15.82 -2.23
CA ALA A 41 17.20 -16.49 -1.88
C ALA A 41 18.37 -15.49 -1.73
N ASP A 42 18.39 -14.44 -2.56
CA ASP A 42 19.49 -13.46 -2.66
C ASP A 42 19.34 -12.27 -1.71
N LEU A 43 18.22 -12.17 -0.99
CA LEU A 43 17.99 -11.10 -0.01
C LEU A 43 18.95 -11.19 1.18
N SER A 44 19.28 -10.03 1.73
CA SER A 44 19.97 -9.89 3.01
C SER A 44 19.18 -10.54 4.15
N ALA A 45 19.87 -10.90 5.24
CA ALA A 45 19.22 -11.50 6.40
C ALA A 45 18.21 -10.50 7.01
N GLU A 46 18.61 -9.24 7.04
CA GLU A 46 17.83 -8.11 7.55
C GLU A 46 16.54 -7.90 6.75
N CYS A 47 16.59 -7.99 5.41
CA CYS A 47 15.37 -7.92 4.60
C CYS A 47 14.52 -9.19 4.70
N LYS A 48 15.12 -10.36 4.91
CA LYS A 48 14.38 -11.62 5.10
C LYS A 48 13.59 -11.62 6.40
N GLU A 49 14.18 -11.16 7.50
CA GLU A 49 13.52 -11.03 8.80
C GLU A 49 12.33 -10.05 8.72
N GLU A 50 12.55 -8.85 8.20
CA GLU A 50 11.49 -7.86 7.96
C GLU A 50 10.35 -8.41 7.08
N ARG A 51 10.69 -9.12 5.99
CA ARG A 51 9.69 -9.74 5.10
C ARG A 51 8.96 -10.90 5.73
N ALA A 52 9.51 -11.56 6.76
CA ALA A 52 8.83 -12.62 7.49
C ALA A 52 7.74 -12.02 8.39
N GLU A 53 8.04 -10.92 9.07
CA GLU A 53 7.09 -10.19 9.92
C GLU A 53 5.94 -9.58 9.09
N PHE A 54 6.24 -8.97 7.93
CA PHE A 54 5.20 -8.47 7.01
C PHE A 54 4.37 -9.59 6.34
N ARG A 55 4.89 -10.82 6.26
CA ARG A 55 4.15 -11.96 5.71
C ARG A 55 2.97 -12.31 6.62
N GLU A 56 3.15 -12.19 7.93
CA GLU A 56 2.10 -12.42 8.94
C GLU A 56 0.94 -11.40 8.81
N GLU A 57 1.22 -10.14 8.47
CA GLU A 57 0.16 -9.14 8.20
C GLU A 57 -0.48 -9.26 6.80
N ALA A 58 0.27 -9.75 5.80
CA ALA A 58 -0.27 -10.03 4.47
C ALA A 58 -1.08 -11.33 4.40
N GLU A 59 -0.98 -12.17 5.43
CA GLU A 59 -1.64 -13.48 5.52
C GLU A 59 -3.14 -13.40 5.75
N SER A 60 -3.67 -12.29 6.30
CA SER A 60 -5.08 -12.19 6.71
C SER A 60 -6.06 -12.51 5.59
N CYS A 61 -5.69 -12.28 4.33
CA CYS A 61 -6.51 -12.63 3.17
C CYS A 61 -5.83 -13.63 2.23
N GLN A 62 -4.63 -14.14 2.53
CA GLN A 62 -3.85 -14.94 1.58
C GLN A 62 -4.49 -16.30 1.31
N ALA A 63 -4.98 -16.98 2.34
CA ALA A 63 -5.69 -18.25 2.19
C ALA A 63 -6.99 -18.07 1.39
N ASP A 64 -7.76 -17.03 1.70
CA ASP A 64 -8.98 -16.68 0.98
C ASP A 64 -8.71 -16.31 -0.48
N LEU A 65 -7.64 -15.55 -0.75
CA LEU A 65 -7.25 -15.19 -2.12
C LEU A 65 -6.83 -16.41 -2.93
N ALA A 66 -6.09 -17.34 -2.33
CA ALA A 66 -5.70 -18.57 -3.00
C ALA A 66 -6.92 -19.46 -3.30
N LYS A 67 -7.92 -19.48 -2.41
CA LYS A 67 -9.13 -20.30 -2.54
C LYS A 67 -10.18 -19.71 -3.48
N LEU A 68 -10.46 -18.41 -3.34
CA LEU A 68 -11.60 -17.74 -3.97
C LEU A 68 -11.19 -16.95 -5.22
N CYS A 69 -9.95 -16.49 -5.28
CA CYS A 69 -9.43 -15.66 -6.36
C CYS A 69 -8.10 -16.17 -6.96
N PRO A 70 -7.96 -17.48 -7.26
CA PRO A 70 -6.67 -18.07 -7.67
C PRO A 70 -6.11 -17.48 -8.98
N ASN A 71 -7.00 -17.04 -9.87
CA ASN A 71 -6.63 -16.48 -11.17
C ASN A 71 -6.64 -14.95 -11.20
N ALA A 72 -7.06 -14.28 -10.12
CA ALA A 72 -7.24 -12.84 -10.11
C ALA A 72 -5.90 -12.12 -9.97
N LYS A 73 -5.53 -11.35 -11.00
CA LYS A 73 -4.31 -10.52 -10.98
C LYS A 73 -4.39 -9.44 -9.90
N ALA A 74 -3.22 -9.10 -9.33
CA ALA A 74 -3.11 -8.05 -8.32
C ALA A 74 -3.73 -6.71 -8.79
N GLY A 75 -4.21 -5.90 -7.84
CA GLY A 75 -4.84 -4.62 -8.13
C GLY A 75 -6.35 -4.74 -8.37
N LYS A 76 -6.86 -4.13 -9.45
CA LYS A 76 -8.32 -3.95 -9.67
C LYS A 76 -9.07 -5.28 -9.83
N GLU A 77 -8.46 -6.25 -10.51
CA GLU A 77 -9.06 -7.56 -10.79
C GLU A 77 -9.27 -8.35 -9.50
N ARG A 78 -8.22 -8.49 -8.68
CA ARG A 78 -8.32 -9.07 -7.33
C ARG A 78 -9.29 -8.32 -6.43
N ALA A 79 -9.31 -7.00 -6.48
CA ALA A 79 -10.25 -6.20 -5.69
C ALA A 79 -11.71 -6.40 -6.11
N ALA A 80 -11.97 -6.66 -7.40
CA ALA A 80 -13.30 -7.00 -7.91
C ALA A 80 -13.71 -8.40 -7.42
N CYS A 81 -12.85 -9.40 -7.60
CA CYS A 81 -13.09 -10.78 -7.14
C CYS A 81 -13.37 -10.84 -5.62
N MET A 82 -12.57 -10.16 -4.81
CA MET A 82 -12.79 -10.12 -3.35
C MET A 82 -14.10 -9.42 -2.94
N ARG A 83 -14.66 -8.53 -3.78
CA ARG A 83 -15.96 -7.90 -3.53
C ARG A 83 -17.11 -8.86 -3.78
N GLU A 84 -16.97 -9.71 -4.79
CA GLU A 84 -17.94 -10.77 -5.13
C GLU A 84 -17.96 -11.82 -4.02
N HIS A 85 -16.78 -12.22 -3.54
CA HIS A 85 -16.64 -13.20 -2.46
C HIS A 85 -16.61 -12.62 -1.04
N ARG A 86 -16.99 -11.35 -0.84
CA ARG A 86 -16.86 -10.64 0.45
C ARG A 86 -17.54 -11.34 1.64
N ASN A 87 -18.52 -12.20 1.37
CA ASN A 87 -19.25 -12.95 2.39
C ASN A 87 -18.58 -14.31 2.70
N GLU A 88 -17.83 -14.86 1.73
CA GLU A 88 -17.18 -16.17 1.77
C GLU A 88 -15.74 -16.13 2.30
N ILE A 89 -15.15 -14.93 2.38
CA ILE A 89 -13.85 -14.69 3.02
C ILE A 89 -13.92 -14.85 4.55
N SER A 90 -12.78 -15.13 5.15
CA SER A 90 -12.60 -15.40 6.59
C SER A 90 -12.88 -14.17 7.45
N ALA A 91 -13.06 -14.39 8.77
CA ALA A 91 -13.26 -13.31 9.72
C ALA A 91 -12.03 -12.40 9.81
N GLU A 92 -10.84 -13.02 9.77
CA GLU A 92 -9.54 -12.36 9.78
C GLU A 92 -9.37 -11.46 8.55
N CYS A 93 -9.74 -11.97 7.35
CA CYS A 93 -9.71 -11.16 6.14
C CYS A 93 -10.73 -10.00 6.17
N LYS A 94 -11.91 -10.22 6.76
CA LYS A 94 -12.93 -9.18 6.94
C LYS A 94 -12.45 -8.07 7.88
N GLU A 95 -11.80 -8.42 8.98
CA GLU A 95 -11.23 -7.48 9.94
C GLU A 95 -10.14 -6.63 9.29
N PHE A 96 -9.25 -7.26 8.51
CA PHE A 96 -8.25 -6.55 7.71
C PHE A 96 -8.88 -5.51 6.77
N PHE A 97 -9.94 -5.87 6.02
CA PHE A 97 -10.65 -4.92 5.17
C PHE A 97 -11.37 -3.82 5.95
N SER A 98 -11.84 -4.09 7.17
CA SER A 98 -12.45 -3.07 8.02
C SER A 98 -11.43 -2.04 8.50
N ARG A 99 -10.24 -2.47 8.96
CA ARG A 99 -9.13 -1.57 9.30
C ARG A 99 -8.67 -0.72 8.10
N ILE A 100 -8.57 -1.33 6.91
CA ILE A 100 -8.23 -0.62 5.66
C ILE A 100 -9.33 0.37 5.25
N ARG A 101 -10.61 0.06 5.53
CA ARG A 101 -11.75 0.95 5.22
C ARG A 101 -11.83 2.14 6.16
N GLU A 102 -11.57 1.95 7.45
CA GLU A 102 -11.52 3.04 8.43
C GLU A 102 -10.41 4.03 8.05
N ASN A 103 -9.26 3.54 7.59
CA ASN A 103 -8.19 4.38 7.05
C ASN A 103 -8.50 5.03 5.68
N ARG A 104 -9.65 4.70 5.07
CA ARG A 104 -10.15 5.25 3.80
C ARG A 104 -11.26 6.28 3.98
N GLU A 105 -11.81 6.48 5.17
CA GLU A 105 -12.82 7.51 5.39
C GLU A 105 -12.25 8.91 5.13
N GLY A 106 -11.03 9.19 5.60
CA GLY A 106 -10.32 10.44 5.28
C GLY A 106 -10.08 10.64 3.77
N VAL A 107 -9.73 9.57 3.06
CA VAL A 107 -9.55 9.59 1.59
C VAL A 107 -10.89 9.77 0.85
N ARG A 108 -12.01 9.29 1.42
CA ARG A 108 -13.36 9.49 0.85
C ARG A 108 -13.82 10.94 0.97
N ALA A 109 -13.56 11.60 2.09
CA ALA A 109 -13.87 13.02 2.27
C ALA A 109 -13.20 13.87 1.18
N CYS A 110 -11.97 13.50 0.81
CA CYS A 110 -11.19 14.15 -0.24
C CYS A 110 -11.49 13.70 -1.67
N ARG A 111 -12.47 12.81 -1.90
CA ARG A 111 -12.70 12.25 -3.24
C ARG A 111 -13.13 13.30 -4.26
N ALA A 112 -14.09 14.16 -3.90
CA ALA A 112 -14.57 15.20 -4.80
C ALA A 112 -13.46 16.23 -5.10
N ASP A 113 -12.66 16.57 -4.09
CA ASP A 113 -11.51 17.45 -4.24
C ASP A 113 -10.43 16.83 -5.12
N ALA A 114 -10.15 15.53 -4.97
CA ALA A 114 -9.20 14.82 -5.83
C ALA A 114 -9.67 14.74 -7.28
N GLU A 115 -10.97 14.53 -7.52
CA GLU A 115 -11.56 14.52 -8.87
C GLU A 115 -11.51 15.91 -9.52
N LYS A 116 -11.66 16.98 -8.74
CA LYS A 116 -11.64 18.36 -9.23
C LYS A 116 -10.22 18.92 -9.43
N LEU A 117 -9.35 18.74 -8.43
CA LEU A 117 -8.04 19.39 -8.31
C LEU A 117 -6.93 18.51 -8.90
N CYS A 118 -7.04 17.20 -8.73
CA CYS A 118 -5.99 16.24 -9.09
C CYS A 118 -6.35 15.35 -10.29
N LYS A 119 -7.24 15.82 -11.18
CA LYS A 119 -7.80 15.03 -12.30
C LYS A 119 -6.72 14.43 -13.24
N GLU A 120 -5.59 15.12 -13.39
CA GLU A 120 -4.49 14.70 -14.28
C GLU A 120 -3.43 13.87 -13.56
N VAL A 121 -3.53 13.77 -12.23
CA VAL A 121 -2.59 13.02 -11.42
C VAL A 121 -2.91 11.54 -11.51
N LYS A 122 -1.92 10.74 -11.91
CA LYS A 122 -2.06 9.28 -11.97
C LYS A 122 -2.17 8.72 -10.55
N PRO A 123 -3.22 7.92 -10.24
CA PRO A 123 -3.35 7.27 -8.94
C PRO A 123 -2.14 6.40 -8.56
N GLY A 124 -1.92 6.24 -7.26
CA GLY A 124 -0.84 5.43 -6.68
C GLY A 124 0.35 6.26 -6.16
N GLU A 125 1.22 5.59 -5.39
CA GLU A 125 2.47 6.16 -4.85
C GLU A 125 2.28 7.44 -4.02
N GLY A 126 1.11 7.63 -3.40
CA GLY A 126 0.82 8.84 -2.64
C GLY A 126 0.57 10.09 -3.48
N ARG A 127 0.73 10.05 -4.82
CA ARG A 127 0.66 11.25 -5.67
C ARG A 127 -0.63 12.07 -5.56
N ILE A 128 -1.77 11.40 -5.39
CA ILE A 128 -3.05 12.09 -5.19
C ILE A 128 -3.06 12.81 -3.84
N LEU A 129 -2.48 12.20 -2.81
CA LEU A 129 -2.35 12.83 -1.50
C LEU A 129 -1.40 14.03 -1.56
N ASP A 130 -0.27 13.92 -2.28
CA ASP A 130 0.67 15.03 -2.47
C ASP A 130 0.02 16.19 -3.22
N CYS A 131 -0.72 15.90 -4.30
CA CYS A 131 -1.50 16.92 -5.01
C CYS A 131 -2.56 17.58 -4.11
N LEU A 132 -3.29 16.80 -3.30
CA LEU A 132 -4.25 17.36 -2.35
C LEU A 132 -3.58 18.26 -1.30
N LYS A 133 -2.34 17.94 -0.87
CA LYS A 133 -1.56 18.81 0.03
C LYS A 133 -1.11 20.10 -0.65
N GLU A 134 -0.74 20.05 -1.93
CA GLU A 134 -0.41 21.25 -2.71
C GLU A 134 -1.63 22.18 -2.88
N HIS A 135 -2.83 21.60 -2.93
CA HIS A 135 -4.10 22.31 -3.01
C HIS A 135 -4.82 22.48 -1.66
N GLN A 136 -4.10 22.46 -0.53
CA GLN A 136 -4.72 22.46 0.80
C GLN A 136 -5.68 23.64 1.05
N ALA A 137 -5.39 24.81 0.45
CA ALA A 137 -6.24 26.00 0.55
C ALA A 137 -7.54 25.91 -0.26
N ASP A 138 -7.59 25.02 -1.27
CA ASP A 138 -8.73 24.84 -2.18
C ASP A 138 -9.60 23.62 -1.79
N LEU A 139 -9.21 22.89 -0.74
CA LEU A 139 -9.93 21.71 -0.27
C LEU A 139 -11.28 22.08 0.34
N SER A 140 -12.25 21.19 0.18
CA SER A 140 -13.51 21.29 0.93
C SER A 140 -13.25 21.22 2.44
N PRO A 141 -14.11 21.84 3.28
CA PRO A 141 -13.98 21.74 4.73
C PRO A 141 -13.95 20.29 5.24
N GLN A 142 -14.66 19.38 4.57
CA GLN A 142 -14.66 17.95 4.90
C GLN A 142 -13.31 17.31 4.61
N CYS A 143 -12.71 17.55 3.44
CA CYS A 143 -11.38 17.03 3.14
C CYS A 143 -10.30 17.68 4.02
N ALA A 144 -10.34 18.99 4.21
CA ALA A 144 -9.37 19.72 5.04
C ALA A 144 -9.34 19.23 6.50
N ALA A 145 -10.48 18.79 7.04
CA ALA A 145 -10.56 18.21 8.38
C ALA A 145 -9.77 16.90 8.54
N GLU A 146 -9.67 16.12 7.45
CA GLU A 146 -9.00 14.83 7.37
C GLU A 146 -7.52 14.93 6.96
N MET A 147 -7.10 16.07 6.41
CA MET A 147 -5.75 16.34 5.89
C MET A 147 -4.76 16.86 6.96
N LYS A 148 -4.95 16.47 8.22
CA LYS A 148 -4.12 16.90 9.36
C LYS A 148 -2.90 16.03 9.60
#